data_AF-A0AAU8C913-F1
#
_entry.id   AF-A0AAU8C913-F1
#
_cell.length_a   1.000
_cell.length_b   1.000
_cell.length_c   1.000
_cell.angle_alpha   90.00
_cell.angle_beta   90.00
_cell.angle_gamma   90.00
#
_symmetry.space_group_name_H-M   'P 1'
#
loop_
_entity.id
_entity.type
_entity.pdbx_description
1 polymer ?
#
loop_
_entity_poly.entity_id
_entity_poly.type
_entity_poly.pdbx_seq_one_letter_code
_entity_poly.pdbx_strand_id
1 'polypeptide(L)'
;MADEFAKGLGLLTGAGLIWMVLAGWYKTPSFAGPQLTGAPPSDLSMLGEAALILLESMFWLAIFGALVFWVGVPLGRELYAKVSSE
;
A
#
# COMPACT_ATOMS: atom_id res chain seq x y z
N MET A 1 -12.38 14.61 -10.14
CA MET A 1 -10.90 14.59 -10.24
C MET A 1 -10.24 14.91 -8.90
N ALA A 2 -10.53 16.04 -8.24
CA ALA A 2 -9.88 16.39 -6.97
C ALA A 2 -10.21 15.42 -5.80
N ASP A 3 -11.44 14.93 -5.74
CA ASP A 3 -11.88 13.97 -4.71
C ASP A 3 -11.19 12.60 -4.86
N GLU A 4 -11.15 12.06 -6.09
CA GLU A 4 -10.43 10.81 -6.38
C GLU A 4 -8.92 10.96 -6.11
N PHE A 5 -8.36 12.12 -6.46
CA PHE A 5 -6.97 12.41 -6.14
C PHE A 5 -6.71 12.35 -4.63
N ALA A 6 -7.53 13.04 -3.83
CA ALA A 6 -7.40 13.06 -2.37
C ALA A 6 -7.56 11.67 -1.74
N LYS A 7 -8.49 10.85 -2.23
CA LYS A 7 -8.66 9.45 -1.79
C LYS A 7 -7.43 8.60 -2.10
N GLY A 8 -6.94 8.69 -3.33
CA GLY A 8 -5.73 7.96 -3.73
C GLY A 8 -4.49 8.40 -2.95
N LEU A 9 -4.32 9.72 -2.75
CA LEU A 9 -3.25 10.27 -1.92
C LEU A 9 -3.35 9.79 -0.48
N GLY A 10 -4.54 9.83 0.12
CA GLY A 10 -4.78 9.38 1.49
C GLY A 10 -4.44 7.91 1.70
N LEU A 11 -4.78 7.04 0.74
CA LEU A 11 -4.38 5.62 0.79
C LEU A 11 -2.88 5.45 0.60
N LEU A 12 -2.30 6.14 -0.39
CA LEU A 12 -0.86 6.05 -0.66
C LEU A 12 -0.03 6.45 0.56
N THR A 13 -0.36 7.60 1.17
CA THR A 13 0.40 8.11 2.32
C THR A 13 0.01 7.41 3.61
N GLY A 14 -1.27 7.17 3.87
CA GLY A 14 -1.73 6.55 5.11
C GLY A 14 -1.19 5.12 5.23
N ALA A 15 -1.48 4.27 4.26
CA ALA A 15 -1.00 2.90 4.26
C ALA A 15 0.52 2.83 4.02
N GLY A 16 1.07 3.70 3.17
CA GLY A 16 2.51 3.76 2.92
C GLY A 16 3.32 4.12 4.18
N LEU A 17 2.84 5.04 5.01
CA LEU A 17 3.50 5.38 6.28
C LEU A 17 3.44 4.24 7.29
N ILE A 18 2.29 3.56 7.41
CA ILE A 18 2.18 2.35 8.27
C ILE A 18 3.16 1.28 7.80
N TRP A 19 3.22 1.04 6.48
CA TRP A 19 4.19 0.12 5.89
C TRP A 19 5.62 0.52 6.22
N MET A 20 6.00 1.80 6.07
CA MET A 20 7.36 2.26 6.36
C MET A 20 7.74 2.00 7.83
N VAL A 21 6.83 2.24 8.78
CA VAL A 21 7.08 1.99 10.20
C VAL A 21 7.33 0.49 10.44
N LEU A 22 6.46 -0.37 9.92
CA LEU A 22 6.58 -1.81 10.11
C LEU A 22 7.80 -2.39 9.38
N ALA A 23 8.09 -1.95 8.17
CA ALA A 23 9.27 -2.37 7.41
C ALA A 23 10.58 -1.85 8.02
N GLY A 24 10.55 -0.67 8.65
CA GLY A 24 11.64 -0.18 9.47
C GLY A 24 11.91 -1.10 10.66
N TRP A 25 10.85 -1.55 11.33
CA TRP A 25 10.98 -2.41 12.52
C TRP A 25 11.39 -3.85 12.17
N TYR A 26 10.77 -4.45 11.16
CA TYR A 26 10.88 -5.88 10.89
C TYR A 26 11.74 -6.23 9.67
N LYS A 27 11.99 -5.30 8.74
CA LYS A 27 12.72 -5.58 7.49
C LYS A 27 13.98 -4.72 7.33
N THR A 28 14.54 -4.23 8.43
CA THR A 28 15.80 -3.46 8.45
C THR A 28 16.75 -4.06 9.49
N PRO A 29 17.48 -5.14 9.15
CA PRO A 29 18.22 -5.93 10.13
C PRO A 29 19.51 -5.27 10.64
N SER A 30 20.06 -4.28 9.92
CA SER A 30 21.24 -3.53 10.36
C SER A 30 21.34 -2.17 9.66
N PHE A 31 22.13 -1.26 10.24
CA PHE A 31 22.35 0.08 9.68
C PHE A 31 23.02 0.09 8.30
N ALA A 32 23.92 -0.85 8.03
CA ALA A 32 24.63 -0.96 6.75
C ALA A 32 24.02 -2.00 5.79
N GLY A 33 22.88 -2.58 6.17
CA GLY A 33 22.21 -3.65 5.43
C GLY A 33 21.02 -3.17 4.60
N PRO A 34 20.20 -4.12 4.10
CA PRO A 34 18.94 -3.82 3.43
C PRO A 34 18.04 -2.92 4.30
N GLN A 35 17.46 -1.89 3.67
CA GLN A 35 16.55 -0.95 4.33
C GLN A 35 15.14 -1.20 3.83
N LEU A 36 14.22 -1.54 4.73
CA LEU A 36 12.80 -1.88 4.46
C LEU A 36 12.55 -3.16 3.63
N THR A 37 13.59 -3.77 3.09
CA THR A 37 13.52 -4.92 2.17
C THR A 37 14.26 -6.15 2.66
N GLY A 38 14.82 -6.10 3.88
CA GLY A 38 15.50 -7.23 4.50
C GLY A 38 14.56 -8.38 4.86
N ALA A 39 15.16 -9.54 5.14
CA ALA A 39 14.42 -10.68 5.68
C ALA A 39 13.92 -10.36 7.09
N PRO A 40 12.67 -10.74 7.42
CA PRO A 40 12.17 -10.60 8.79
C PRO A 40 12.85 -11.57 9.76
N PRO A 41 12.81 -11.31 11.08
CA PRO A 41 13.27 -12.25 12.09
C PRO A 41 12.53 -13.59 11.99
N SER A 42 13.24 -14.70 12.27
CA SER A 42 12.67 -16.05 12.21
C SER A 42 11.78 -16.41 13.40
N ASP A 43 12.06 -15.83 14.58
CA ASP A 43 11.40 -16.20 15.84
C ASP A 43 10.45 -15.09 16.28
N LEU A 44 9.31 -15.00 15.61
CA LEU A 44 8.27 -14.02 15.92
C LEU A 44 7.21 -14.60 16.86
N SER A 45 6.68 -13.75 17.74
CA SER A 45 5.43 -14.06 18.44
C SER A 45 4.23 -13.94 17.48
N MET A 46 3.06 -14.43 17.89
CA MET A 46 1.82 -14.28 17.11
C MET A 46 1.55 -12.83 16.69
N LEU A 47 1.83 -11.85 17.56
CA LEU A 47 1.67 -10.43 17.23
C LEU A 47 2.71 -9.95 16.20
N GLY A 48 3.92 -10.49 16.23
CA GLY A 48 4.95 -10.23 15.21
C GLY A 48 4.56 -10.78 13.85
N GLU A 49 4.01 -11.99 13.79
CA GLU A 49 3.48 -12.57 12.55
C GLU A 49 2.31 -11.73 12.00
N ALA A 50 1.38 -11.33 12.87
CA ALA A 50 0.28 -10.44 12.48
C ALA A 50 0.78 -9.08 11.97
N ALA A 51 1.85 -8.54 12.54
CA ALA A 51 2.48 -7.31 12.08
C ALA A 51 3.07 -7.47 10.66
N LEU A 52 3.64 -8.62 10.31
CA LEU A 52 4.11 -8.89 8.94
C LEU A 52 2.95 -8.99 7.95
N ILE A 53 1.84 -9.64 8.33
CA ILE A 53 0.64 -9.67 7.49
C ILE A 53 0.12 -8.24 7.24
N LEU A 54 0.09 -7.42 8.29
CA LEU A 54 -0.31 -6.02 8.19
C LEU A 54 0.66 -5.22 7.30
N LEU A 55 1.97 -5.44 7.44
CA LEU A 55 3.01 -4.81 6.62
C LEU A 55 2.73 -5.04 5.13
N GLU A 56 2.65 -6.30 4.70
CA GLU A 56 2.43 -6.63 3.29
C GLU A 56 1.05 -6.14 2.80
N SER A 57 0.02 -6.19 3.65
CA SER A 57 -1.30 -5.66 3.33
C SER A 57 -1.28 -4.14 3.10
N MET A 58 -0.59 -3.39 3.95
CA MET A 58 -0.47 -1.93 3.85
C MET A 58 0.35 -1.51 2.63
N PHE A 59 1.40 -2.26 2.28
CA PHE A 59 2.16 -2.02 1.05
C PHE A 59 1.25 -2.06 -0.18
N TRP A 60 0.49 -3.15 -0.32
CA TRP A 60 -0.37 -3.35 -1.48
C TRP A 60 -1.58 -2.42 -1.45
N LEU A 61 -2.14 -2.13 -0.27
CA LEU A 61 -3.21 -1.15 -0.13
C LEU A 61 -2.75 0.26 -0.55
N ALA A 62 -1.51 0.66 -0.21
CA ALA A 62 -0.98 1.95 -0.63
C ALA A 62 -0.92 2.06 -2.15
N ILE A 63 -0.35 1.05 -2.81
CA ILE A 63 -0.16 1.03 -4.27
C ILE A 63 -1.49 0.88 -5.00
N PHE A 64 -2.21 -0.22 -4.75
CA PHE A 64 -3.44 -0.50 -5.47
C PHE A 64 -4.57 0.45 -5.07
N GLY A 65 -4.64 0.88 -3.81
CA GLY A 65 -5.59 1.89 -3.38
C GLY A 65 -5.41 3.20 -4.13
N ALA A 66 -4.18 3.68 -4.26
CA ALA A 66 -3.88 4.88 -5.04
C ALA A 66 -4.24 4.71 -6.52
N LEU A 67 -3.80 3.60 -7.14
CA LEU A 67 -4.06 3.33 -8.56
C LEU A 67 -5.55 3.15 -8.87
N VAL A 68 -6.33 2.53 -7.97
CA VAL A 68 -7.78 2.40 -8.13
C VAL A 68 -8.43 3.78 -8.23
N PHE A 69 -8.09 4.72 -7.36
CA PHE A 69 -8.71 6.05 -7.42
C PHE A 69 -8.15 6.94 -8.52
N TRP A 70 -6.84 6.90 -8.76
CA TRP A 70 -6.21 7.78 -9.76
C TRP A 70 -6.42 7.30 -11.20
N VAL A 71 -6.53 6.00 -11.42
CA VAL A 71 -6.62 5.41 -12.77
C VAL A 71 -7.87 4.56 -12.92
N GLY A 72 -8.10 3.62 -12.02
CA GLY A 72 -9.19 2.63 -12.17
C GLY A 72 -10.58 3.25 -12.25
N VAL A 73 -10.92 4.13 -11.30
CA VAL A 73 -12.23 4.79 -11.23
C VAL A 73 -12.45 5.76 -12.41
N PRO A 74 -11.52 6.67 -12.76
CA PRO A 74 -11.67 7.51 -13.94
C PRO A 74 -11.85 6.69 -15.23
N LEU A 75 -10.98 5.70 -15.44
CA LEU A 75 -11.04 4.85 -16.63
C LEU A 75 -12.35 4.05 -16.68
N GLY A 76 -12.79 3.49 -15.55
CA GLY A 76 -14.05 2.76 -15.46
C GLY A 76 -15.26 3.62 -15.81
N ARG A 77 -15.27 4.89 -15.38
CA ARG A 77 -16.35 5.83 -15.72
C ARG A 77 -16.34 6.18 -17.21
N GLU A 78 -15.17 6.42 -17.80
CA GLU A 78 -15.06 6.71 -19.24
C GLU A 78 -15.51 5.53 -20.09
N LEU A 79 -15.07 4.32 -19.75
CA LEU A 79 -15.48 3.09 -20.44
C LEU A 79 -16.99 2.86 -20.33
N TYR A 80 -17.56 3.03 -19.14
CA TYR A 80 -18.99 2.90 -18.91
C TYR A 80 -19.80 3.92 -19.73
N ALA A 81 -19.37 5.18 -19.75
CA ALA A 81 -20.02 6.23 -20.51
C ALA A 81 -20.00 5.93 -22.01
N LYS A 82 -18.87 5.43 -22.53
CA LYS A 82 -18.73 5.05 -23.94
C LYS A 82 -19.67 3.90 -24.32
N VAL A 83 -19.67 2.82 -23.54
CA VAL A 83 -20.52 1.64 -23.80
C VAL A 83 -22.01 1.96 -23.66
N SER A 84 -22.37 2.86 -22.74
CA SER A 84 -23.77 3.23 -22.51
C SER A 84 -24.30 4.30 -23.50
N SER A 85 -23.41 4.88 -24.31
CA SER A 85 -23.75 5.84 -25.36
C SER A 85 -23.93 5.20 -26.74
N GLU A 86 -23.63 3.91 -26.86
CA GLU A 86 -23.90 3.03 -28.02
C GLU A 86 -25.25 2.32 -27.84
#